data_AF-A0A858R5G9-F1
#
_entry.id   AF-A0A858R5G9-F1
#
_cell.length_a   1.000
_cell.length_b   1.000
_cell.length_c   1.000
_cell.angle_alpha   90.00
_cell.angle_beta   90.00
_cell.angle_gamma   90.00
#
_symmetry.space_group_name_H-M   'P 1'
#
loop_
_entity.id
_entity.type
_entity.pdbx_description
1 polymer ?
#
loop_
_entity_poly.entity_id
_entity_poly.type
_entity_poly.pdbx_seq_one_letter_code
_entity_poly.pdbx_strand_id
1 'polypeptide(L)'
;MFFGLGFWNRKVSYEVFLQSEGRWQLDCVCDEEEVAIAEAKRILATGRSTLTKVVRLRTLVNGASSETVVYEQEVKVASVKPISISTPSGEVVVCRGVDDILGPAGRRTVGQVMRDYLQRTGITATELLHNYSHQRKLQDKGGLIIAAVHKVAGLQAAATGETAKARVGVLDKLVDEVERKARMFAGERGGYPPFRGSDLAGYSAAVRAKAGDEAHDYALRSLLSVWLFEFRSLPAKVEVLANLAMETPDPALSPLLDGMLADGLIFAEVVQELFGAQPSLGHCLVAMAGILVGHDEAVANAPSPALKQIAGLIRSGIAPESRDAMAERLLRELASDRPLDSRNPENDPTLLEALVPLLTAENMPLDRERVEKLLAERRTRQRQAVLRAHGLHSVADNLRP
;
A
#
# COMPACT_ATOMS: atom_id res chain seq x y z
N MET A 1 -62.23 -51.56 -1.64
CA MET A 1 -61.17 -52.47 -1.10
C MET A 1 -59.97 -52.29 -2.00
N PHE A 2 -58.92 -51.50 -1.69
CA PHE A 2 -57.98 -51.57 -0.55
C PHE A 2 -57.54 -53.03 -0.29
N PHE A 3 -56.27 -53.43 -0.40
CA PHE A 3 -55.05 -52.70 -0.03
C PHE A 3 -53.90 -52.89 -1.04
N GLY A 4 -53.30 -51.77 -1.43
CA GLY A 4 -51.98 -51.71 -2.04
C GLY A 4 -50.89 -51.97 -1.00
N LEU A 5 -49.88 -52.71 -1.41
CA LEU A 5 -48.65 -52.99 -0.67
C LEU A 5 -47.95 -51.67 -0.34
N GLY A 6 -48.08 -51.24 0.92
CA GLY A 6 -47.36 -50.11 1.47
C GLY A 6 -45.85 -50.36 1.39
N PHE A 7 -45.19 -49.58 0.54
CA PHE A 7 -43.75 -49.43 0.52
C PHE A 7 -43.25 -49.14 1.94
N TRP A 8 -42.30 -49.93 2.41
CA TRP A 8 -41.64 -49.75 3.69
C TRP A 8 -40.94 -48.40 3.70
N ASN A 9 -41.44 -47.44 4.48
CA ASN A 9 -40.88 -46.10 4.63
C ASN A 9 -39.45 -46.18 5.20
N ARG A 10 -38.43 -46.15 4.32
CA ARG A 10 -37.06 -45.79 4.69
C ARG A 10 -37.04 -44.28 4.90
N LYS A 11 -36.93 -43.84 6.16
CA LYS A 11 -36.74 -42.42 6.44
C LYS A 11 -35.27 -42.06 6.16
N VAL A 12 -35.08 -41.22 5.15
CA VAL A 12 -33.77 -40.66 4.79
C VAL A 12 -33.83 -39.17 5.13
N SER A 13 -32.84 -38.69 5.86
CA SER A 13 -32.65 -37.26 6.14
C SER A 13 -31.19 -36.88 5.94
N TYR A 14 -30.94 -35.59 5.81
CA TYR A 14 -29.63 -35.01 5.53
C TYR A 14 -29.30 -33.99 6.60
N GLU A 15 -28.26 -34.25 7.38
CA GLU A 15 -27.80 -33.37 8.46
C GLU A 15 -26.65 -32.51 7.96
N VAL A 16 -26.82 -31.18 8.04
CA VAL A 16 -25.80 -30.21 7.65
C VAL A 16 -25.00 -29.83 8.90
N PHE A 17 -23.68 -29.98 8.84
CA PHE A 17 -22.77 -29.61 9.91
C PHE A 17 -21.83 -28.49 9.46
N LEU A 18 -21.51 -27.61 10.40
CA LEU A 18 -20.45 -26.61 10.28
C LEU A 18 -19.38 -26.87 11.35
N GLN A 19 -18.13 -26.48 11.07
CA GLN A 19 -17.06 -26.54 12.06
C GLN A 19 -16.91 -25.19 12.77
N SER A 20 -17.01 -25.20 14.09
CA SER A 20 -16.73 -24.05 14.95
C SER A 20 -15.76 -24.45 16.05
N GLU A 21 -14.66 -23.72 16.20
CA GLU A 21 -13.59 -24.00 17.17
C GLU A 21 -13.07 -25.45 17.15
N GLY A 22 -12.96 -26.02 15.94
CA GLY A 22 -12.51 -27.39 15.73
C GLY A 22 -13.54 -28.48 16.02
N ARG A 23 -14.77 -28.12 16.42
CA ARG A 23 -15.87 -29.06 16.69
C ARG A 23 -16.96 -28.97 15.63
N TRP A 24 -17.54 -30.12 15.28
CA TRP A 24 -18.70 -30.17 14.38
C TRP A 24 -19.97 -29.81 15.14
N GLN A 25 -20.74 -28.88 14.60
CA GLN A 25 -22.04 -28.45 15.11
C GLN A 25 -23.10 -28.69 14.04
N LEU A 26 -24.22 -29.31 14.43
CA LEU A 26 -25.37 -29.47 13.56
C LEU A 26 -26.00 -28.10 13.31
N ASP A 27 -26.11 -27.70 12.06
CA ASP A 27 -26.77 -26.46 11.64
C ASP A 27 -28.26 -26.70 11.39
N CYS A 28 -28.58 -27.68 10.54
CA CYS A 28 -29.95 -28.03 10.21
C CYS A 28 -30.08 -29.48 9.71
N VAL A 29 -31.34 -29.95 9.61
CA VAL A 29 -31.69 -31.25 9.02
C VAL A 29 -32.65 -30.99 7.86
N CYS A 30 -32.38 -31.59 6.70
CA CYS A 30 -33.18 -31.46 5.49
C CYS A 30 -33.68 -32.84 5.04
N ASP A 31 -34.82 -32.87 4.34
CA ASP A 31 -35.37 -34.11 3.76
C ASP A 31 -34.75 -34.42 2.37
N GLU A 32 -34.18 -33.40 1.72
CA GLU A 32 -33.60 -33.51 0.37
C GLU A 32 -32.09 -33.19 0.37
N GLU A 33 -31.32 -33.96 -0.40
CA GLU A 33 -29.86 -33.83 -0.48
C GLU A 33 -29.43 -32.50 -1.10
N GLU A 34 -30.09 -32.09 -2.18
CA GLU A 34 -29.75 -30.86 -2.90
C GLU A 34 -29.94 -29.63 -2.01
N VAL A 35 -30.99 -29.62 -1.20
CA VAL A 35 -31.28 -28.56 -0.23
C VAL A 35 -30.19 -28.51 0.85
N ALA A 36 -29.79 -29.67 1.39
CA ALA A 36 -28.73 -29.77 2.39
C ALA A 36 -27.37 -29.30 1.86
N ILE A 37 -27.04 -29.67 0.61
CA ILE A 37 -25.80 -29.24 -0.06
C ILE A 37 -25.85 -27.73 -0.36
N ALA A 38 -27.00 -27.20 -0.79
CA ALA A 38 -27.17 -25.77 -1.02
C ALA A 38 -26.97 -24.97 0.27
N GLU A 39 -27.50 -25.45 1.39
CA GLU A 39 -27.30 -24.81 2.70
C GLU A 39 -25.85 -24.90 3.17
N ALA A 40 -25.19 -26.05 3.03
CA ALA A 40 -23.76 -26.21 3.31
C ALA A 40 -22.90 -25.22 2.51
N LYS A 41 -23.24 -24.99 1.23
CA LYS A 41 -22.59 -23.99 0.38
C LYS A 41 -22.90 -22.55 0.82
N ARG A 42 -24.13 -22.28 1.26
CA ARG A 42 -24.54 -20.96 1.77
C ARG A 42 -23.80 -20.59 3.05
N ILE A 43 -23.60 -21.54 3.97
CA ILE A 43 -22.82 -21.35 5.20
C ILE A 43 -21.38 -20.92 4.86
N LEU A 44 -20.76 -21.58 3.87
CA LEU A 44 -19.42 -21.23 3.40
C LEU A 44 -19.41 -19.85 2.71
N ALA A 45 -20.38 -19.56 1.85
CA ALA A 45 -20.47 -18.28 1.13
C ALA A 45 -20.72 -17.08 2.05
N THR A 46 -21.43 -17.29 3.16
CA THR A 46 -21.71 -16.25 4.17
C THR A 46 -20.60 -16.09 5.21
N GLY A 47 -19.54 -16.90 5.14
CA GLY A 47 -18.41 -16.83 6.08
C GLY A 47 -18.73 -17.29 7.50
N ARG A 48 -19.86 -17.99 7.70
CA ARG A 48 -20.26 -18.53 9.02
C ARG A 48 -19.36 -19.69 9.48
N SER A 49 -18.73 -20.37 8.55
CA SER A 49 -17.74 -21.44 8.78
C SER A 49 -16.81 -21.56 7.59
N THR A 50 -15.62 -22.09 7.82
CA THR A 50 -14.64 -22.42 6.76
C THR A 50 -14.72 -23.88 6.31
N LEU A 51 -15.47 -24.71 7.04
CA LEU A 51 -15.64 -26.13 6.77
C LEU A 51 -17.09 -26.54 7.02
N THR A 52 -17.70 -27.23 6.06
CA THR A 52 -19.04 -27.81 6.18
C THR A 52 -19.08 -29.25 5.67
N LYS A 53 -19.98 -30.05 6.21
CA LYS A 53 -20.28 -31.39 5.70
C LYS A 53 -21.77 -31.69 5.76
N VAL A 54 -22.24 -32.56 4.87
CA VAL A 54 -23.61 -33.08 4.86
C VAL A 54 -23.54 -34.59 5.08
N VAL A 55 -24.27 -35.07 6.08
CA VAL A 55 -24.36 -36.49 6.43
C VAL A 55 -25.76 -36.97 6.09
N ARG A 56 -25.85 -37.97 5.20
CA ARG A 56 -27.08 -38.70 4.93
C ARG A 56 -27.29 -39.73 6.04
N LEU A 57 -28.41 -39.62 6.74
CA LEU A 57 -28.88 -40.56 7.75
C LEU A 57 -29.98 -41.45 7.15
N ARG A 58 -29.79 -42.76 7.18
CA ARG A 58 -30.79 -43.75 6.77
C ARG A 58 -31.25 -44.54 7.98
N THR A 59 -32.53 -44.47 8.32
CA THR A 59 -33.11 -45.29 9.38
C THR A 59 -33.75 -46.54 8.79
N LEU A 60 -33.25 -47.71 9.20
CA LEU A 60 -33.79 -49.02 8.83
C LEU A 60 -34.98 -49.38 9.75
N VAL A 61 -35.84 -50.28 9.28
CA VAL A 61 -37.08 -50.67 9.99
C VAL A 61 -36.82 -51.40 11.31
N ASN A 62 -35.61 -51.93 11.50
CA ASN A 62 -35.14 -52.54 12.76
C ASN A 62 -34.53 -51.52 13.74
N GLY A 63 -34.63 -50.22 13.47
CA GLY A 63 -34.06 -49.15 14.30
C GLY A 63 -32.56 -48.91 14.09
N ALA A 64 -31.88 -49.69 13.24
CA ALA A 64 -30.48 -49.44 12.91
C ALA A 64 -30.37 -48.22 11.97
N SER A 65 -29.48 -47.29 12.29
CA SER A 65 -29.14 -46.15 11.43
C SER A 65 -27.84 -46.39 10.68
N SER A 66 -27.75 -45.88 9.46
CA SER A 66 -26.52 -45.80 8.67
C SER A 66 -26.28 -44.35 8.30
N GLU A 67 -25.07 -43.87 8.60
CA GLU A 67 -24.61 -42.51 8.29
C GLU A 67 -23.63 -42.56 7.12
N THR A 68 -23.73 -41.60 6.20
CA THR A 68 -22.79 -41.48 5.08
C THR A 68 -22.57 -40.01 4.77
N VAL A 69 -21.32 -39.54 4.76
CA VAL A 69 -20.99 -38.18 4.31
C VAL A 69 -21.22 -38.11 2.80
N VAL A 70 -22.16 -37.27 2.37
CA VAL A 70 -22.49 -37.07 0.95
C VAL A 70 -21.85 -35.81 0.37
N TYR A 71 -21.44 -34.89 1.25
CA TYR A 71 -20.78 -33.66 0.87
C TYR A 71 -19.84 -33.22 1.98
N GLU A 72 -18.65 -32.75 1.62
CA GLU A 72 -17.74 -32.08 2.54
C GLU A 72 -16.95 -31.04 1.74
N GLN A 73 -16.92 -29.81 2.22
CA GLN A 73 -16.17 -28.74 1.58
C GLN A 73 -15.47 -27.87 2.62
N GLU A 74 -14.17 -27.70 2.41
CA GLU A 74 -13.34 -26.73 3.09
C GLU A 74 -13.09 -25.53 2.17
N VAL A 75 -13.44 -24.33 2.63
CA VAL A 75 -12.93 -23.09 2.05
C VAL A 75 -11.60 -22.80 2.72
N LYS A 76 -10.52 -22.91 1.96
CA LYS A 76 -9.23 -22.36 2.35
C LYS A 76 -9.39 -20.84 2.45
N VAL A 77 -9.67 -20.35 3.65
CA VAL A 77 -9.53 -18.92 3.93
C VAL A 77 -8.06 -18.60 3.69
N ALA A 78 -7.79 -17.75 2.70
CA ALA A 78 -6.44 -17.29 2.46
C ALA A 78 -5.90 -16.76 3.79
N SER A 79 -4.88 -17.43 4.34
CA SER A 79 -4.22 -16.97 5.56
C SER A 79 -3.85 -15.51 5.35
N VAL A 80 -4.36 -14.60 6.18
CA VAL A 80 -4.01 -13.19 6.09
C VAL A 80 -2.48 -13.12 6.20
N LYS A 81 -1.82 -12.77 5.10
CA LYS A 81 -0.36 -12.72 5.06
C LYS A 81 0.11 -11.82 6.20
N PRO A 82 1.12 -12.21 6.99
CA PRO A 82 1.65 -11.34 8.03
C PRO A 82 2.11 -10.02 7.42
N ILE A 83 2.09 -8.96 8.24
CA ILE A 83 2.62 -7.66 7.82
C ILE A 83 4.14 -7.81 7.65
N SER A 84 4.62 -7.36 6.50
CA SER A 84 6.03 -7.47 6.11
C SER A 84 6.78 -6.16 6.30
N ILE A 85 8.04 -6.26 6.73
CA ILE A 85 8.97 -5.14 6.79
C ILE A 85 9.83 -5.16 5.52
N SER A 86 9.81 -4.05 4.78
CA SER A 86 10.55 -3.93 3.53
C SER A 86 11.98 -3.43 3.78
N THR A 87 12.89 -3.79 2.88
CA THR A 87 14.21 -3.16 2.82
C THR A 87 14.06 -1.83 2.05
N PRO A 88 14.43 -0.68 2.64
CA PRO A 88 14.37 0.60 1.94
C PRO A 88 15.39 0.62 0.80
N SER A 89 15.10 1.41 -0.23
CA SER A 89 15.91 1.55 -1.44
C SER A 89 16.53 2.94 -1.51
N GLY A 90 17.76 3.03 -1.99
CA GLY A 90 18.50 4.29 -2.05
C GLY A 90 19.34 4.52 -0.80
N GLU A 91 19.82 5.75 -0.63
CA GLU A 91 20.62 6.14 0.54
C GLU A 91 19.73 6.20 1.78
N VAL A 92 20.11 5.46 2.82
CA VAL A 92 19.43 5.51 4.12
C VAL A 92 20.15 6.52 4.99
N VAL A 93 19.45 7.60 5.35
CA VAL A 93 20.01 8.63 6.24
C VAL A 93 20.31 8.04 7.62
N VAL A 94 21.46 8.43 8.16
CA VAL A 94 21.92 8.05 9.50
C VAL A 94 21.25 8.95 10.53
N CYS A 95 20.24 8.41 11.22
CA CYS A 95 19.54 9.17 12.26
C CYS A 95 20.43 9.32 13.51
N ARG A 96 20.70 10.56 13.92
CA ARG A 96 21.43 10.93 15.13
C ARG A 96 20.50 11.57 16.18
N GLY A 97 19.43 12.22 15.73
CA GLY A 97 18.39 12.83 16.56
C GLY A 97 16.98 12.56 16.04
N VAL A 98 15.98 13.01 16.80
CA VAL A 98 14.56 12.87 16.45
C VAL A 98 14.23 13.58 15.14
N ASP A 99 14.83 14.74 14.90
CA ASP A 99 14.59 15.53 13.69
C ASP A 99 15.04 14.80 12.42
N ASP A 100 16.02 13.88 12.52
CA ASP A 100 16.41 13.04 11.38
C ASP A 100 15.33 12.01 11.03
N ILE A 101 14.53 11.56 12.00
CA ILE A 101 13.39 10.67 11.76
C ILE A 101 12.19 11.45 11.23
N LEU A 102 11.90 12.61 11.82
CA LEU A 102 10.76 13.46 11.45
C LEU A 102 11.00 14.23 10.14
N GLY A 103 12.27 14.38 9.75
CA GLY A 103 12.71 15.04 8.53
C GLY A 103 12.41 14.22 7.26
N PRO A 104 12.54 14.84 6.07
CA PRO A 104 12.17 14.24 4.78
C PRO A 104 12.72 12.83 4.55
N ALA A 105 14.02 12.63 4.74
CA ALA A 105 14.67 11.35 4.50
C ALA A 105 14.28 10.27 5.54
N GLY A 106 14.07 10.66 6.79
CA GLY A 106 13.55 9.78 7.84
C GLY A 106 12.14 9.31 7.53
N ARG A 107 11.23 10.22 7.19
CA ARG A 107 9.85 9.90 6.78
C ARG A 107 9.83 8.98 5.56
N ARG A 108 10.65 9.27 4.54
CA ARG A 108 10.82 8.42 3.36
C ARG A 108 11.26 7.01 3.74
N THR A 109 12.25 6.89 4.61
CA THR A 109 12.74 5.59 5.11
C THR A 109 11.63 4.84 5.86
N VAL A 110 10.91 5.50 6.77
CA VAL A 110 9.76 4.93 7.50
C VAL A 110 8.68 4.47 6.51
N GLY A 111 8.32 5.30 5.54
CA GLY A 111 7.33 5.00 4.50
C GLY A 111 7.70 3.77 3.67
N GLN A 112 8.98 3.61 3.33
CA GLN A 112 9.47 2.44 2.61
C GLN A 112 9.49 1.19 3.49
N VAL A 113 10.08 1.27 4.69
CA VAL A 113 10.24 0.13 5.62
C VAL A 113 8.90 -0.41 6.09
N MET A 114 7.98 0.49 6.43
CA MET A 114 6.65 0.17 6.99
C MET A 114 5.55 0.12 5.94
N ARG A 115 5.89 0.10 4.64
CA ARG A 115 4.93 0.25 3.53
C ARG A 115 3.70 -0.64 3.65
N ASP A 116 3.87 -1.93 3.94
CA ASP A 116 2.78 -2.90 4.05
C ASP A 116 1.84 -2.57 5.23
N TYR A 117 2.39 -2.16 6.37
CA TYR A 117 1.60 -1.72 7.51
C TYR A 117 0.80 -0.46 7.18
N LEU A 118 1.48 0.55 6.63
CA LEU A 118 0.91 1.85 6.29
C LEU A 118 -0.21 1.72 5.26
N GLN A 119 0.00 0.90 4.22
CA GLN A 119 -0.99 0.62 3.19
C GLN A 119 -2.24 -0.08 3.77
N ARG A 120 -2.05 -1.15 4.56
CA ARG A 120 -3.20 -1.89 5.15
C ARG A 120 -3.98 -1.08 6.18
N THR A 121 -3.35 -0.11 6.82
CA THR A 121 -4.00 0.76 7.81
C THR A 121 -4.47 2.09 7.21
N GLY A 122 -4.16 2.36 5.94
CA GLY A 122 -4.58 3.55 5.22
C GLY A 122 -3.98 4.84 5.77
N ILE A 123 -2.73 4.83 6.26
CA ILE A 123 -2.07 6.01 6.84
C ILE A 123 -0.70 6.28 6.21
N THR A 124 -0.23 7.52 6.28
CA THR A 124 1.09 7.94 5.79
C THR A 124 2.18 7.85 6.86
N ALA A 125 3.45 8.00 6.46
CA ALA A 125 4.56 8.06 7.41
C ALA A 125 4.44 9.28 8.34
N THR A 126 4.07 10.45 7.83
CA THR A 126 3.78 11.64 8.65
C THR A 126 2.71 11.34 9.70
N GLU A 127 1.57 10.72 9.32
CA GLU A 127 0.52 10.37 10.27
C GLU A 127 0.99 9.40 11.36
N LEU A 128 1.78 8.38 10.99
CA LEU A 128 2.34 7.44 11.96
C LEU A 128 3.29 8.14 12.95
N LEU A 129 4.11 9.08 12.48
CA LEU A 129 5.12 9.76 13.31
C LEU A 129 4.54 10.87 14.19
N HIS A 130 3.40 11.45 13.84
CA HIS A 130 2.82 12.61 14.52
C HIS A 130 1.50 12.31 15.26
N ASN A 131 0.91 11.13 15.11
CA ASN A 131 -0.34 10.77 15.78
C ASN A 131 -0.16 9.57 16.71
N TYR A 132 -0.22 9.84 18.02
CA TYR A 132 -0.06 8.83 19.07
C TYR A 132 -1.08 7.67 18.97
N SER A 133 -2.28 7.90 18.44
CA SER A 133 -3.26 6.83 18.26
C SER A 133 -2.81 5.80 17.21
N HIS A 134 -2.09 6.22 16.17
CA HIS A 134 -1.51 5.32 15.18
C HIS A 134 -0.31 4.56 15.72
N GLN A 135 0.51 5.21 16.57
CA GLN A 135 1.65 4.58 17.22
C GLN A 135 1.20 3.47 18.18
N ARG A 136 0.17 3.72 19.00
CA ARG A 136 -0.42 2.69 19.89
C ARG A 136 -0.91 1.47 19.10
N LYS A 137 -1.66 1.71 18.02
CA LYS A 137 -2.14 0.62 17.14
C LYS A 137 -0.99 -0.17 16.53
N LEU A 138 0.14 0.46 16.24
CA LEU A 138 1.33 -0.23 15.75
C LEU A 138 1.98 -1.09 16.84
N GLN A 139 2.08 -0.58 18.07
CA GLN A 139 2.60 -1.35 19.21
C GLN A 139 1.78 -2.62 19.47
N ASP A 140 0.46 -2.53 19.35
CA ASP A 140 -0.46 -3.66 19.50
C ASP A 140 -0.21 -4.78 18.47
N LYS A 141 0.48 -4.49 17.35
CA LYS A 141 0.81 -5.49 16.32
C LYS A 141 2.04 -6.33 16.61
N GLY A 142 2.78 -6.02 17.70
CA GLY A 142 3.87 -6.84 18.23
C GLY A 142 5.08 -6.98 17.30
N GLY A 143 6.26 -6.54 17.75
CA GLY A 143 7.54 -6.84 17.09
C GLY A 143 7.80 -6.15 15.73
N LEU A 144 6.82 -5.51 15.10
CA LEU A 144 7.01 -4.79 13.83
C LEU A 144 8.01 -3.63 13.96
N ILE A 145 7.91 -2.85 15.05
CA ILE A 145 8.85 -1.76 15.33
C ILE A 145 10.27 -2.32 15.48
N ILE A 146 10.43 -3.39 16.26
CA ILE A 146 11.72 -4.05 16.48
C ILE A 146 12.30 -4.52 15.13
N ALA A 147 11.50 -5.20 14.30
CA ALA A 147 11.93 -5.66 12.98
C ALA A 147 12.35 -4.50 12.06
N ALA A 148 11.60 -3.39 12.08
CA ALA A 148 11.92 -2.17 11.33
C ALA A 148 13.24 -1.54 11.82
N VAL A 149 13.42 -1.38 13.14
CA VAL A 149 14.64 -0.84 13.73
C VAL A 149 15.84 -1.69 13.37
N HIS A 150 15.76 -3.02 13.52
CA HIS A 150 16.85 -3.92 13.14
C HIS A 150 17.21 -3.83 11.64
N LYS A 151 16.20 -3.70 10.77
CA LYS A 151 16.42 -3.54 9.32
C LYS A 151 17.19 -2.26 9.01
N VAL A 152 16.74 -1.12 9.56
CA VAL A 152 17.38 0.19 9.33
C VAL A 152 18.75 0.27 9.99
N ALA A 153 18.90 -0.28 11.20
CA ALA A 153 20.18 -0.34 11.91
C ALA A 153 21.26 -1.06 11.12
N GLY A 154 20.92 -2.18 10.46
CA GLY A 154 21.86 -2.91 9.61
C GLY A 154 22.37 -2.08 8.42
N LEU A 155 21.49 -1.28 7.81
CA LEU A 155 21.85 -0.41 6.69
C LEU A 155 22.69 0.78 7.16
N GLN A 156 22.29 1.44 8.24
CA GLN A 156 23.07 2.55 8.81
C GLN A 156 24.44 2.09 9.35
N ALA A 157 24.53 0.89 9.92
CA ALA A 157 25.78 0.31 10.38
C ALA A 157 26.76 0.09 9.21
N ALA A 158 26.28 -0.44 8.09
CA ALA A 158 27.07 -0.60 6.88
C ALA A 158 27.58 0.75 6.33
N ALA A 159 26.75 1.79 6.37
CA ALA A 159 27.11 3.13 5.91
C ALA A 159 28.10 3.87 6.84
N THR A 160 28.04 3.62 8.15
CA THR A 160 28.85 4.33 9.17
C THR A 160 30.09 3.58 9.62
N GLY A 161 30.18 2.27 9.33
CA GLY A 161 31.20 1.38 9.90
C GLY A 161 30.96 1.02 11.37
N GLU A 162 29.82 1.41 11.95
CA GLU A 162 29.43 1.04 13.31
C GLU A 162 28.90 -0.41 13.38
N THR A 163 28.79 -0.96 14.60
CA THR A 163 28.12 -2.26 14.77
C THR A 163 26.60 -2.10 14.68
N ALA A 164 25.92 -3.08 14.07
CA ALA A 164 24.45 -3.10 14.01
C ALA A 164 23.81 -3.03 15.40
N LYS A 165 24.41 -3.67 16.42
CA LYS A 165 23.92 -3.62 17.80
C LYS A 165 23.96 -2.20 18.39
N ALA A 166 25.03 -1.45 18.15
CA ALA A 166 25.13 -0.06 18.60
C ALA A 166 24.06 0.80 17.90
N ARG A 167 23.89 0.62 16.59
CA ARG A 167 22.85 1.33 15.82
C ARG A 167 21.43 1.02 16.27
N VAL A 168 21.11 -0.25 16.59
CA VAL A 168 19.81 -0.63 17.18
C VAL A 168 19.57 0.17 18.46
N GLY A 169 20.54 0.19 19.39
CA GLY A 169 20.38 0.92 20.65
C GLY A 169 20.21 2.43 20.50
N VAL A 170 20.75 3.04 19.44
CA VAL A 170 20.48 4.45 19.11
C VAL A 170 19.07 4.63 18.57
N LEU A 171 18.69 3.81 17.58
CA LEU A 171 17.39 3.92 16.93
C LEU A 171 16.22 3.62 17.88
N ASP A 172 16.35 2.65 18.78
CA ASP A 172 15.33 2.36 19.80
C ASP A 172 15.05 3.60 20.66
N LYS A 173 16.10 4.29 21.14
CA LYS A 173 15.95 5.53 21.91
C LYS A 173 15.27 6.64 21.11
N LEU A 174 15.60 6.78 19.83
CA LEU A 174 14.97 7.78 18.97
C LEU A 174 13.50 7.46 18.70
N VAL A 175 13.14 6.18 18.53
CA VAL A 175 11.75 5.74 18.38
C VAL A 175 10.95 6.02 19.66
N ASP A 176 11.50 5.70 20.83
CA ASP A 176 10.89 6.02 22.13
C ASP A 176 10.67 7.53 22.28
N GLU A 177 11.62 8.34 21.80
CA GLU A 177 11.51 9.79 21.86
C GLU A 177 10.44 10.36 20.92
N VAL A 178 10.33 9.84 19.70
CA VAL A 178 9.25 10.15 18.76
C VAL A 178 7.88 9.80 19.36
N GLU A 179 7.76 8.62 20.00
CA GLU A 179 6.52 8.23 20.67
C GLU A 179 6.18 9.18 21.82
N ARG A 180 7.15 9.49 22.68
CA ARG A 180 6.98 10.42 23.79
C ARG A 180 6.50 11.79 23.30
N LYS A 181 7.10 12.31 22.22
CA LYS A 181 6.72 13.60 21.62
C LYS A 181 5.27 13.59 21.13
N ALA A 182 4.85 12.53 20.43
CA ALA A 182 3.48 12.39 19.95
C ALA A 182 2.47 12.20 21.11
N ARG A 183 2.84 11.45 22.14
CA ARG A 183 2.02 11.26 23.36
C ARG A 183 1.83 12.60 24.09
N MET A 184 2.89 13.38 24.27
CA MET A 184 2.81 14.70 24.90
C MET A 184 1.88 15.62 24.11
N PHE A 185 2.06 15.72 22.79
CA PHE A 185 1.19 16.53 21.94
C PHE A 185 -0.27 16.07 22.00
N ALA A 186 -0.54 14.76 22.03
CA ALA A 186 -1.89 14.23 22.15
C ALA A 186 -2.59 14.69 23.45
N GLY A 187 -1.85 14.89 24.55
CA GLY A 187 -2.38 15.42 25.81
C GLY A 187 -2.71 16.92 25.75
N GLU A 188 -1.94 17.70 24.98
CA GLU A 188 -2.11 19.15 24.86
C GLU A 188 -3.03 19.56 23.71
N ARG A 189 -3.31 18.64 22.78
CA ARG A 189 -4.08 18.86 21.55
C ARG A 189 -5.42 19.56 21.78
N GLY A 190 -6.10 19.28 22.90
CA GLY A 190 -7.39 19.90 23.24
C GLY A 190 -7.35 21.43 23.35
N GLY A 191 -6.16 22.02 23.50
CA GLY A 191 -5.97 23.47 23.48
C GLY A 191 -5.93 24.11 22.10
N TYR A 192 -5.84 23.34 21.01
CA TYR A 192 -5.75 23.86 19.66
C TYR A 192 -7.13 23.89 18.98
N PRO A 193 -7.41 24.87 18.09
CA PRO A 193 -8.62 24.84 17.31
C PRO A 193 -8.65 23.62 16.38
N PRO A 194 -9.83 23.03 16.10
CA PRO A 194 -9.93 21.96 15.11
C PRO A 194 -9.71 22.52 13.70
N PHE A 195 -8.89 21.85 12.90
CA PHE A 195 -8.78 22.15 11.47
C PHE A 195 -9.98 21.57 10.70
N ARG A 196 -10.50 22.32 9.73
CA ARG A 196 -11.70 21.94 8.95
C ARG A 196 -11.46 21.86 7.45
N GLY A 197 -10.20 21.76 7.02
CA GLY A 197 -9.83 21.55 5.62
C GLY A 197 -9.81 22.80 4.75
N SER A 198 -9.85 24.00 5.34
CA SER A 198 -9.82 25.29 4.63
C SER A 198 -9.05 26.33 5.44
N ASP A 199 -8.57 27.38 4.77
CA ASP A 199 -7.80 28.48 5.38
C ASP A 199 -6.59 27.99 6.20
N LEU A 200 -5.70 27.23 5.54
CA LEU A 200 -4.51 26.71 6.21
C LEU A 200 -3.59 27.83 6.70
N ALA A 201 -3.51 28.96 5.99
CA ALA A 201 -2.70 30.10 6.40
C ALA A 201 -3.20 30.69 7.74
N GLY A 202 -4.50 30.97 7.85
CA GLY A 202 -5.10 31.43 9.10
C GLY A 202 -4.99 30.40 10.22
N TYR A 203 -5.20 29.13 9.89
CA TYR A 203 -5.02 28.03 10.85
C TYR A 203 -3.59 27.92 11.36
N SER A 204 -2.60 27.97 10.46
CA SER A 204 -1.17 27.97 10.78
C SER A 204 -0.81 29.13 11.70
N ALA A 205 -1.31 30.34 11.44
CA ALA A 205 -1.06 31.48 12.31
C ALA A 205 -1.61 31.26 13.73
N ALA A 206 -2.80 30.69 13.86
CA ALA A 206 -3.39 30.35 15.16
C ALA A 206 -2.60 29.26 15.89
N VAL A 207 -2.11 28.25 15.18
CA VAL A 207 -1.23 27.20 15.73
C VAL A 207 0.09 27.82 16.20
N ARG A 208 0.70 28.70 15.39
CA ARG A 208 1.97 29.38 15.72
C ARG A 208 1.85 30.24 16.96
N ALA A 209 0.78 31.02 17.07
CA ALA A 209 0.52 31.87 18.23
C ALA A 209 0.43 31.08 19.54
N LYS A 210 0.02 29.80 19.48
CA LYS A 210 -0.10 28.93 20.65
C LYS A 210 1.15 28.10 20.93
N ALA A 211 1.72 27.49 19.89
CA ALA A 211 2.85 26.56 20.01
C ALA A 211 4.21 27.28 20.11
N GLY A 212 4.29 28.51 19.60
CA GLY A 212 5.57 29.17 19.32
C GLY A 212 6.22 28.65 18.03
N ASP A 213 7.25 29.36 17.55
CA ASP A 213 7.88 29.09 16.25
C ASP A 213 8.58 27.73 16.21
N GLU A 214 9.30 27.35 17.28
CA GLU A 214 10.06 26.09 17.33
C GLU A 214 9.16 24.85 17.27
N ALA A 215 7.97 24.90 17.86
CA ALA A 215 7.04 23.77 17.90
C ALA A 215 5.97 23.82 16.79
N HIS A 216 5.91 24.92 16.03
CA HIS A 216 4.87 25.20 15.04
C HIS A 216 4.70 24.06 14.04
N ASP A 217 5.76 23.66 13.35
CA ASP A 217 5.67 22.70 12.24
C ASP A 217 5.26 21.31 12.74
N TYR A 218 5.78 20.91 13.90
CA TYR A 218 5.40 19.65 14.53
C TYR A 218 3.92 19.68 14.95
N ALA A 219 3.47 20.75 15.59
CA ALA A 219 2.08 20.92 15.99
C ALA A 219 1.14 20.93 14.78
N LEU A 220 1.49 21.66 13.72
CA LEU A 220 0.70 21.75 12.51
C LEU A 220 0.58 20.39 11.81
N ARG A 221 1.68 19.66 11.60
CA ARG A 221 1.65 18.29 11.03
C ARG A 221 0.83 17.33 11.89
N SER A 222 0.93 17.44 13.21
CA SER A 222 0.15 16.62 14.14
C SER A 222 -1.35 16.91 14.04
N LEU A 223 -1.74 18.17 13.92
CA LEU A 223 -3.14 18.58 13.77
C LEU A 223 -3.70 18.20 12.39
N LEU A 224 -2.93 18.38 11.32
CA LEU A 224 -3.29 17.90 9.99
C LEU A 224 -3.44 16.37 9.96
N SER A 225 -2.57 15.63 10.67
CA SER A 225 -2.70 14.17 10.82
C SER A 225 -3.97 13.75 11.57
N VAL A 226 -4.54 14.62 12.42
CA VAL A 226 -5.84 14.37 13.05
C VAL A 226 -6.97 14.64 12.06
N TRP A 227 -6.89 15.73 11.28
CA TRP A 227 -7.87 16.02 10.23
C TRP A 227 -7.89 14.92 9.15
N LEU A 228 -6.74 14.39 8.76
CA LEU A 228 -6.65 13.31 7.77
C LEU A 228 -7.37 12.02 8.20
N PHE A 229 -7.66 11.84 9.49
CA PHE A 229 -8.44 10.71 9.99
C PHE A 229 -9.86 10.65 9.42
N GLU A 230 -10.41 11.79 8.95
CA GLU A 230 -11.71 11.86 8.28
C GLU A 230 -11.72 11.12 6.92
N PHE A 231 -10.56 10.90 6.31
CA PHE A 231 -10.40 10.27 5.00
C PHE A 231 -9.89 8.83 5.15
N ARG A 232 -10.70 7.86 4.73
CA ARG A 232 -10.45 6.43 5.00
C ARG A 232 -9.45 5.76 4.06
N SER A 233 -9.10 6.39 2.95
CA SER A 233 -8.20 5.82 1.94
C SER A 233 -7.01 6.74 1.68
N LEU A 234 -5.86 6.15 1.35
CA LEU A 234 -4.66 6.89 0.98
C LEU A 234 -4.87 7.81 -0.24
N PRO A 235 -5.59 7.41 -1.31
CA PRO A 235 -5.90 8.31 -2.41
C PRO A 235 -6.74 9.52 -1.98
N ALA A 236 -7.76 9.34 -1.14
CA ALA A 236 -8.58 10.45 -0.65
C ALA A 236 -7.77 11.45 0.17
N LYS A 237 -6.80 10.98 0.97
CA LYS A 237 -5.87 11.84 1.71
C LYS A 237 -4.98 12.67 0.77
N VAL A 238 -4.45 12.05 -0.27
CA VAL A 238 -3.63 12.74 -1.28
C VAL A 238 -4.45 13.79 -2.02
N GLU A 239 -5.69 13.49 -2.38
CA GLU A 239 -6.60 14.43 -3.03
C GLU A 239 -6.85 15.68 -2.18
N VAL A 240 -7.21 15.53 -0.90
CA VAL A 240 -7.47 16.69 -0.04
C VAL A 240 -6.20 17.47 0.29
N LEU A 241 -5.04 16.82 0.39
CA LEU A 241 -3.75 17.51 0.55
C LEU A 241 -3.36 18.29 -0.71
N ALA A 242 -3.63 17.75 -1.91
CA ALA A 242 -3.33 18.41 -3.17
C ALA A 242 -4.21 19.65 -3.36
N ASN A 243 -5.50 19.54 -3.04
CA ASN A 243 -6.42 20.68 -2.98
C ASN A 243 -5.92 21.74 -2.00
N LEU A 244 -5.55 21.32 -0.78
CA LEU A 244 -5.09 22.25 0.26
C LEU A 244 -3.80 23.00 -0.13
N ALA A 245 -2.87 22.31 -0.79
CA ALA A 245 -1.62 22.90 -1.29
C ALA A 245 -1.87 23.92 -2.41
N MET A 246 -2.84 23.66 -3.29
CA MET A 246 -3.22 24.60 -4.34
C MET A 246 -3.93 25.84 -3.80
N GLU A 247 -4.76 25.68 -2.78
CA GLU A 247 -5.47 26.80 -2.13
C GLU A 247 -4.55 27.64 -1.23
N THR A 248 -3.39 27.10 -0.86
CA THR A 248 -2.44 27.75 0.07
C THR A 248 -1.05 27.88 -0.57
N PRO A 249 -0.85 28.80 -1.53
CA PRO A 249 0.45 29.06 -2.14
C PRO A 249 1.37 29.87 -1.20
N ASP A 250 1.58 29.35 0.02
CA ASP A 250 2.48 29.92 1.03
C ASP A 250 3.82 29.17 1.02
N PRO A 251 4.94 29.85 0.72
CA PRO A 251 6.27 29.24 0.73
C PRO A 251 6.68 28.61 2.08
N ALA A 252 6.16 29.10 3.20
CA ALA A 252 6.44 28.54 4.52
C ALA A 252 5.68 27.22 4.78
N LEU A 253 4.52 27.04 4.14
CA LEU A 253 3.65 25.86 4.34
C LEU A 253 3.83 24.80 3.26
N SER A 254 4.28 25.21 2.09
CA SER A 254 4.49 24.33 0.94
C SER A 254 5.39 23.13 1.26
N PRO A 255 6.54 23.26 1.96
CA PRO A 255 7.37 22.11 2.33
C PRO A 255 6.67 21.13 3.29
N LEU A 256 5.77 21.63 4.15
CA LEU A 256 5.01 20.78 5.06
C LEU A 256 3.99 19.93 4.30
N LEU A 257 3.25 20.55 3.38
CA LEU A 257 2.25 19.86 2.55
C LEU A 257 2.89 18.93 1.53
N ASP A 258 3.98 19.35 0.89
CA ASP A 258 4.75 18.53 -0.05
C ASP A 258 5.26 17.26 0.63
N GLY A 259 5.85 17.36 1.82
CA GLY A 259 6.27 16.19 2.58
C GLY A 259 5.13 15.21 2.90
N MET A 260 3.92 15.72 3.18
CA MET A 260 2.74 14.90 3.45
C MET A 260 2.17 14.26 2.16
N LEU A 261 2.21 14.97 1.04
CA LEU A 261 1.85 14.45 -0.29
C LEU A 261 2.83 13.36 -0.73
N ALA A 262 4.13 13.62 -0.58
CA ALA A 262 5.21 12.69 -0.91
C ALA A 262 5.04 11.35 -0.18
N ASP A 263 4.69 11.39 1.11
CA ASP A 263 4.43 10.18 1.91
C ASP A 263 3.25 9.35 1.38
N GLY A 264 2.29 9.96 0.67
CA GLY A 264 1.20 9.25 0.00
C GLY A 264 1.58 8.72 -1.39
N LEU A 265 2.41 9.45 -2.12
CA LEU A 265 2.80 9.10 -3.50
C LEU A 265 3.70 7.86 -3.60
N ILE A 266 4.26 7.38 -2.48
CA ILE A 266 5.03 6.13 -2.47
C ILE A 266 4.17 4.89 -2.75
N PHE A 267 2.85 4.97 -2.53
CA PHE A 267 1.94 3.81 -2.59
C PHE A 267 1.48 3.47 -4.01
N ALA A 268 1.35 2.17 -4.27
CA ALA A 268 1.00 1.68 -5.59
C ALA A 268 -0.39 2.13 -6.04
N GLU A 269 -1.35 1.93 -5.14
CA GLU A 269 -2.77 2.25 -5.30
C GLU A 269 -3.04 3.74 -5.47
N VAL A 270 -2.32 4.61 -4.76
CA VAL A 270 -2.46 6.08 -4.89
C VAL A 270 -2.12 6.51 -6.30
N VAL A 271 -0.97 6.10 -6.80
CA VAL A 271 -0.55 6.44 -8.17
C VAL A 271 -1.50 5.82 -9.20
N GLN A 272 -1.99 4.60 -8.99
CA GLN A 272 -2.97 3.99 -9.89
C GLN A 272 -4.29 4.76 -9.93
N GLU A 273 -4.80 5.21 -8.78
CA GLU A 273 -6.00 6.03 -8.71
C GLU A 273 -5.79 7.38 -9.41
N LEU A 274 -4.66 8.04 -9.14
CA LEU A 274 -4.33 9.34 -9.74
C LEU A 274 -4.23 9.28 -11.27
N PHE A 275 -3.66 8.21 -11.82
CA PHE A 275 -3.53 8.01 -13.25
C PHE A 275 -4.77 7.36 -13.88
N GLY A 276 -5.64 6.73 -13.10
CA GLY A 276 -6.80 6.00 -13.59
C GLY A 276 -6.44 4.86 -14.54
N ALA A 277 -7.41 4.49 -15.40
CA ALA A 277 -7.19 3.45 -16.40
C ALA A 277 -6.22 3.92 -17.49
N GLN A 278 -5.08 3.23 -17.59
CA GLN A 278 -4.05 3.52 -18.59
C GLN A 278 -4.02 2.41 -19.67
N PRO A 279 -3.73 2.74 -20.95
CA PRO A 279 -3.69 1.74 -22.02
C PRO A 279 -2.67 0.62 -21.75
N SER A 280 -1.50 1.00 -21.22
CA SER A 280 -0.43 0.08 -20.83
C SER A 280 0.48 0.68 -19.76
N LEU A 281 1.41 -0.12 -19.23
CA LEU A 281 2.44 0.36 -18.30
C LEU A 281 3.30 1.45 -18.96
N GLY A 282 3.73 1.26 -20.21
CA GLY A 282 4.55 2.22 -20.92
C GLY A 282 3.89 3.59 -21.08
N HIS A 283 2.60 3.65 -21.40
CA HIS A 283 1.86 4.92 -21.47
C HIS A 283 1.83 5.62 -20.11
N CYS A 284 1.64 4.88 -19.02
CA CYS A 284 1.70 5.41 -17.67
C CYS A 284 3.10 5.97 -17.34
N LEU A 285 4.17 5.25 -17.70
CA LEU A 285 5.55 5.72 -17.48
C LEU A 285 5.90 6.96 -18.31
N VAL A 286 5.43 7.05 -19.55
CA VAL A 286 5.60 8.24 -20.40
C VAL A 286 4.89 9.44 -19.78
N ALA A 287 3.63 9.27 -19.36
CA ALA A 287 2.88 10.34 -18.69
C ALA A 287 3.55 10.79 -17.38
N MET A 288 4.00 9.84 -16.55
CA MET A 288 4.71 10.12 -15.30
C MET A 288 6.04 10.84 -15.54
N ALA A 289 6.84 10.38 -16.51
CA ALA A 289 8.10 11.04 -16.88
C ALA A 289 7.84 12.46 -17.41
N GLY A 290 6.79 12.64 -18.23
CA GLY A 290 6.34 13.94 -18.72
C GLY A 290 5.99 14.92 -17.59
N ILE A 291 5.27 14.46 -16.56
CA ILE A 291 4.98 15.26 -15.37
C ILE A 291 6.25 15.62 -14.60
N LEU A 292 7.18 14.67 -14.42
CA LEU A 292 8.42 14.90 -13.68
C LEU A 292 9.34 15.92 -14.34
N VAL A 293 9.35 16.00 -15.68
CA VAL A 293 10.06 17.03 -16.45
C VAL A 293 9.25 18.30 -16.66
N GLY A 294 8.02 18.36 -16.15
CA GLY A 294 7.15 19.54 -16.28
C GLY A 294 6.66 19.82 -17.71
N HIS A 295 6.54 18.79 -18.56
CA HIS A 295 6.05 18.95 -19.93
C HIS A 295 4.59 19.44 -19.94
N ASP A 296 4.32 20.57 -20.61
CA ASP A 296 3.02 21.25 -20.53
C ASP A 296 1.85 20.35 -20.94
N GLU A 297 2.01 19.57 -22.01
CA GLU A 297 0.97 18.64 -22.46
C GLU A 297 0.68 17.55 -21.42
N ALA A 298 1.72 17.05 -20.73
CA ALA A 298 1.55 16.02 -19.71
C ALA A 298 0.83 16.56 -18.47
N VAL A 299 1.14 17.81 -18.07
CA VAL A 299 0.44 18.50 -16.98
C VAL A 299 -1.00 18.83 -17.37
N ALA A 300 -1.22 19.32 -18.58
CA ALA A 300 -2.55 19.70 -19.08
C ALA A 300 -3.50 18.49 -19.17
N ASN A 301 -2.97 17.36 -19.65
CA ASN A 301 -3.68 16.10 -19.88
C ASN A 301 -3.63 15.14 -18.68
N ALA A 302 -3.19 15.60 -17.50
CA ALA A 302 -3.21 14.79 -16.29
C ALA A 302 -4.65 14.27 -16.02
N PRO A 303 -4.84 12.94 -15.88
CA PRO A 303 -6.16 12.30 -15.93
C PRO A 303 -7.09 12.61 -14.74
N SER A 304 -6.54 12.94 -13.57
CA SER A 304 -7.34 13.32 -12.40
C SER A 304 -7.06 14.76 -11.95
N PRO A 305 -8.03 15.44 -11.32
CA PRO A 305 -7.82 16.78 -10.76
C PRO A 305 -6.63 16.83 -9.79
N ALA A 306 -6.55 15.86 -8.87
CA ALA A 306 -5.45 15.77 -7.91
C ALA A 306 -4.09 15.61 -8.60
N LEU A 307 -3.98 14.76 -9.63
CA LEU A 307 -2.74 14.62 -10.38
C LEU A 307 -2.37 15.89 -11.13
N LYS A 308 -3.36 16.61 -11.70
CA LYS A 308 -3.14 17.88 -12.37
C LYS A 308 -2.60 18.95 -11.41
N GLN A 309 -3.11 18.99 -10.19
CA GLN A 309 -2.65 19.88 -9.13
C GLN A 309 -1.21 19.54 -8.72
N ILE A 310 -0.92 18.27 -8.42
CA ILE A 310 0.42 17.79 -8.07
C ILE A 310 1.41 18.08 -9.20
N ALA A 311 1.02 17.80 -10.45
CA ALA A 311 1.84 18.09 -11.62
C ALA A 311 2.13 19.60 -11.79
N GLY A 312 1.14 20.45 -11.48
CA GLY A 312 1.31 21.90 -11.43
C GLY A 312 2.33 22.34 -10.37
N LEU A 313 2.23 21.79 -9.15
CA LEU A 313 3.14 22.07 -8.03
C LEU A 313 4.58 21.60 -8.33
N ILE A 314 4.74 20.47 -9.02
CA ILE A 314 6.04 19.96 -9.43
C ILE A 314 6.65 20.85 -10.51
N ARG A 315 5.86 21.23 -11.52
CA ARG A 315 6.31 22.12 -12.59
C ARG A 315 6.73 23.49 -12.05
N SER A 316 6.05 24.01 -11.03
CA SER A 316 6.41 25.28 -10.39
C SER A 316 7.59 25.18 -9.41
N GLY A 317 8.12 23.98 -9.16
CA GLY A 317 9.24 23.76 -8.24
C GLY A 317 8.86 23.83 -6.75
N ILE A 318 7.56 23.80 -6.43
CA ILE A 318 7.04 23.94 -5.06
C ILE A 318 6.95 22.58 -4.35
N ALA A 319 6.93 21.46 -5.09
CA ALA A 319 6.78 20.11 -4.55
C ALA A 319 7.96 19.15 -4.87
N PRO A 320 9.20 19.45 -4.42
CA PRO A 320 10.37 18.60 -4.66
C PRO A 320 10.29 17.21 -4.02
N GLU A 321 9.74 17.04 -2.81
CA GLU A 321 9.60 15.72 -2.17
C GLU A 321 8.61 14.83 -2.93
N SER A 322 7.49 15.40 -3.39
CA SER A 322 6.51 14.69 -4.22
C SER A 322 7.08 14.29 -5.57
N ARG A 323 7.92 15.17 -6.15
CA ARG A 323 8.66 14.90 -7.37
C ARG A 323 9.60 13.71 -7.19
N ASP A 324 10.37 13.68 -6.11
CA ASP A 324 11.25 12.54 -5.78
C ASP A 324 10.47 11.24 -5.58
N ALA A 325 9.34 11.28 -4.85
CA ALA A 325 8.52 10.10 -4.59
C ALA A 325 8.00 9.45 -5.88
N MET A 326 7.56 10.27 -6.85
CA MET A 326 7.15 9.80 -8.17
C MET A 326 8.34 9.34 -9.03
N ALA A 327 9.49 10.01 -8.93
CA ALA A 327 10.70 9.60 -9.64
C ALA A 327 11.22 8.23 -9.17
N GLU A 328 11.21 7.98 -7.86
CA GLU A 328 11.52 6.66 -7.30
C GLU A 328 10.52 5.59 -7.77
N ARG A 329 9.24 5.95 -7.92
CA ARG A 329 8.23 5.04 -8.48
C ARG A 329 8.52 4.72 -9.93
N LEU A 330 8.79 5.74 -10.76
CA LEU A 330 9.17 5.58 -12.17
C LEU A 330 10.34 4.60 -12.31
N LEU A 331 11.40 4.77 -11.51
CA LEU A 331 12.53 3.86 -11.48
C LEU A 331 12.15 2.42 -11.10
N ARG A 332 11.32 2.24 -10.06
CA ARG A 332 10.87 0.89 -9.64
C ARG A 332 10.09 0.18 -10.74
N GLU A 333 9.22 0.90 -11.44
CA GLU A 333 8.44 0.34 -12.54
C GLU A 333 9.30 0.06 -13.77
N LEU A 334 10.24 0.96 -14.10
CA LEU A 334 11.20 0.77 -15.18
C LEU A 334 12.07 -0.47 -14.96
N ALA A 335 12.52 -0.68 -13.73
CA ALA A 335 13.30 -1.84 -13.30
C ALA A 335 12.51 -3.16 -13.26
N SER A 336 11.17 -3.11 -13.27
CA SER A 336 10.35 -4.32 -13.23
C SER A 336 10.49 -5.16 -14.50
N ASP A 337 10.20 -6.46 -14.39
CA ASP A 337 10.22 -7.39 -15.54
C ASP A 337 8.93 -7.38 -16.36
N ARG A 338 7.96 -6.53 -16.00
CA ARG A 338 6.70 -6.43 -16.73
C ARG A 338 6.92 -5.80 -18.12
N PRO A 339 6.34 -6.36 -19.19
CA PRO A 339 6.29 -5.70 -20.49
C PRO A 339 5.71 -4.30 -20.37
N LEU A 340 6.18 -3.35 -21.18
CA LEU A 340 5.58 -2.01 -21.20
C LEU A 340 4.14 -2.08 -21.71
N ASP A 341 3.86 -2.98 -22.64
CA ASP A 341 2.54 -3.34 -23.08
C ASP A 341 2.31 -4.84 -22.98
N SER A 342 1.64 -5.26 -21.92
CA SER A 342 1.32 -6.68 -21.70
C SER A 342 0.26 -7.22 -22.67
N ARG A 343 -0.51 -6.34 -23.35
CA ARG A 343 -1.53 -6.75 -24.32
C ARG A 343 -0.97 -6.83 -25.73
N ASN A 344 0.01 -5.98 -26.04
CA ASN A 344 0.72 -5.96 -27.30
C ASN A 344 2.23 -5.75 -27.10
N PRO A 345 3.00 -6.81 -26.80
CA PRO A 345 4.45 -6.69 -26.58
C PRO A 345 5.25 -6.14 -27.76
N GLU A 346 4.71 -6.18 -28.99
CA GLU A 346 5.34 -5.59 -30.17
C GLU A 346 5.36 -4.05 -30.11
N ASN A 347 4.57 -3.44 -29.22
CA ASN A 347 4.52 -1.99 -28.99
C ASN A 347 5.59 -1.48 -27.99
N ASP A 348 6.28 -2.38 -27.27
CA ASP A 348 7.36 -2.01 -26.36
C ASP A 348 8.47 -1.15 -26.99
N PRO A 349 8.92 -1.33 -28.26
CA PRO A 349 9.93 -0.47 -28.87
C PRO A 349 9.46 0.97 -28.99
N THR A 350 8.25 1.18 -29.48
CA THR A 350 7.66 2.51 -29.65
C THR A 350 7.48 3.21 -28.30
N LEU A 351 7.06 2.47 -27.26
CA LEU A 351 6.94 3.02 -25.91
C LEU A 351 8.30 3.37 -25.29
N LEU A 352 9.33 2.57 -25.54
CA LEU A 352 10.70 2.90 -25.14
C LEU A 352 11.24 4.13 -25.88
N GLU A 353 11.01 4.23 -27.19
CA GLU A 353 11.40 5.39 -28.00
C GLU A 353 10.78 6.69 -27.49
N ALA A 354 9.50 6.65 -27.06
CA ALA A 354 8.83 7.79 -26.44
C ALA A 354 9.37 8.12 -25.04
N LEU A 355 9.75 7.10 -24.26
CA LEU A 355 10.18 7.27 -22.86
C LEU A 355 11.64 7.77 -22.73
N VAL A 356 12.53 7.33 -23.61
CA VAL A 356 13.96 7.68 -23.59
C VAL A 356 14.21 9.19 -23.54
N PRO A 357 13.66 10.05 -24.44
CA PRO A 357 13.96 11.48 -24.42
C PRO A 357 13.55 12.14 -23.10
N LEU A 358 12.41 11.71 -22.52
CA LEU A 358 11.94 12.20 -21.22
C LEU A 358 12.89 11.80 -20.09
N LEU A 359 13.31 10.54 -20.05
CA LEU A 359 14.24 10.02 -19.04
C LEU A 359 15.64 10.63 -19.12
N THR A 360 16.07 11.07 -20.30
CA THR A 360 17.38 11.70 -20.52
C THR A 360 17.36 13.23 -20.45
N ALA A 361 16.18 13.82 -20.23
CA ALA A 361 16.01 15.26 -20.12
C ALA A 361 16.86 15.83 -18.97
N GLU A 362 17.41 17.02 -19.17
CA GLU A 362 18.31 17.67 -18.20
C GLU A 362 17.65 17.89 -16.84
N ASN A 363 16.36 18.19 -16.83
CA ASN A 363 15.61 18.42 -15.60
C ASN A 363 15.08 17.13 -14.95
N MET A 364 15.31 15.93 -15.49
CA MET A 364 14.86 14.68 -14.85
C MET A 364 15.53 14.51 -13.46
N PRO A 365 14.76 14.34 -12.36
CA PRO A 365 15.30 14.24 -10.99
C PRO A 365 15.86 12.83 -10.68
N LEU A 366 16.58 12.24 -11.63
CA LEU A 366 17.12 10.88 -11.53
C LEU A 366 18.59 10.85 -11.93
N ASP A 367 19.34 9.97 -11.27
CA ASP A 367 20.73 9.71 -11.64
C ASP A 367 20.83 9.13 -13.07
N ARG A 368 21.61 9.80 -13.93
CA ARG A 368 21.72 9.49 -15.35
C ARG A 368 22.31 8.09 -15.60
N GLU A 369 23.37 7.73 -14.88
CA GLU A 369 24.02 6.43 -15.02
C GLU A 369 23.04 5.29 -14.67
N ARG A 370 22.30 5.47 -13.57
CA ARG A 370 21.25 4.52 -13.16
C ARG A 370 20.14 4.39 -14.20
N VAL A 371 19.68 5.50 -14.78
CA VAL A 371 18.66 5.50 -15.83
C VAL A 371 19.16 4.78 -17.09
N GLU A 372 20.37 5.09 -17.54
CA GLU A 372 20.99 4.46 -18.71
C GLU A 372 21.13 2.96 -18.54
N LYS A 373 21.57 2.51 -17.35
CA LYS A 373 21.64 1.09 -17.00
C LYS A 373 20.27 0.40 -17.08
N LEU A 374 19.23 0.98 -16.48
CA LEU A 374 17.89 0.39 -16.52
C LEU A 374 17.30 0.35 -17.93
N LEU A 375 17.58 1.36 -18.75
CA LEU A 375 17.19 1.40 -20.16
C LEU A 375 17.90 0.30 -20.96
N ALA A 376 19.20 0.09 -20.74
CA ALA A 376 19.96 -0.98 -21.38
C ALA A 376 19.39 -2.36 -21.00
N GLU A 377 19.17 -2.60 -19.71
CA GLU A 377 18.56 -3.84 -19.21
C GLU A 377 17.18 -4.11 -19.84
N ARG A 378 16.33 -3.07 -19.94
CA ARG A 378 15.00 -3.20 -20.54
C ARG A 378 15.05 -3.44 -22.05
N ARG A 379 15.94 -2.77 -22.79
CA ARG A 379 16.19 -3.03 -24.22
C ARG A 379 16.66 -4.47 -24.45
N THR A 380 17.51 -4.99 -23.56
CA THR A 380 17.95 -6.38 -23.64
C THR A 380 16.81 -7.34 -23.38
N ARG A 381 16.00 -7.15 -22.32
CA ARG A 381 14.80 -7.98 -22.07
C ARG A 381 13.85 -7.99 -23.26
N GLN A 382 13.63 -6.84 -23.87
CA GLN A 382 12.78 -6.71 -25.06
C GLN A 382 13.34 -7.52 -26.25
N ARG A 383 14.63 -7.38 -26.57
CA ARG A 383 15.28 -8.16 -27.64
C ARG A 383 15.21 -9.66 -27.37
N GLN A 384 15.42 -10.07 -26.12
CA GLN A 384 15.29 -11.47 -25.71
C GLN A 384 13.86 -11.98 -25.93
N ALA A 385 12.84 -11.19 -25.60
CA ALA A 385 11.44 -11.56 -25.83
C ALA A 385 11.14 -11.75 -27.32
N VAL A 386 11.59 -10.83 -28.18
CA VAL A 386 11.45 -10.93 -29.64
C VAL A 386 12.14 -12.19 -30.18
N LEU A 387 13.39 -12.44 -29.79
CA LEU A 387 14.13 -13.62 -30.23
C LEU A 387 13.46 -14.93 -29.80
N ARG A 388 12.95 -15.00 -28.56
CA ARG A 388 12.20 -16.16 -28.08
C ARG A 388 10.91 -16.36 -28.87
N ALA A 389 10.22 -15.29 -29.25
CA ALA A 389 9.03 -15.37 -30.11
C ALA A 389 9.35 -15.95 -31.50
N HIS A 390 10.57 -15.75 -32.00
CA HIS A 390 11.07 -16.34 -33.24
C HIS A 390 11.77 -17.71 -33.05
N GLY A 391 11.67 -18.33 -31.87
CA GLY A 391 12.28 -19.64 -31.59
C GLY A 391 13.79 -19.62 -31.35
N LEU A 392 14.42 -18.44 -31.30
CA LEU A 392 15.85 -18.24 -31.10
C LEU A 392 16.24 -18.19 -29.62
N HIS A 393 15.86 -19.22 -28.86
CA HIS A 393 16.05 -19.28 -27.40
C HIS A 393 17.53 -19.18 -26.99
N SER A 394 18.42 -19.92 -27.66
CA SER A 394 19.86 -19.90 -27.35
C SER A 394 20.50 -18.53 -27.60
N VAL A 395 20.03 -17.78 -28.59
CA VAL A 395 20.52 -16.42 -28.88
C VAL A 395 20.00 -15.45 -27.83
N ALA A 396 18.71 -15.57 -27.46
CA ALA A 396 18.10 -14.76 -26.41
C ALA A 396 18.81 -14.95 -25.07
N ASP A 397 19.12 -16.18 -24.67
CA ASP A 397 19.72 -16.46 -23.36
C ASP A 397 21.17 -15.96 -23.24
N ASN A 398 21.86 -15.75 -24.37
CA ASN A 398 23.24 -15.23 -24.40
C ASN A 398 23.33 -13.70 -24.54
N LEU A 399 22.20 -13.00 -24.73
CA LEU A 399 22.18 -11.54 -24.85
C LEU A 399 22.49 -10.86 -23.51
N ARG A 400 23.42 -9.90 -23.53
CA ARG A 400 23.81 -9.10 -22.36
C ARG A 400 23.44 -7.62 -22.57
N PRO A 401 23.17 -6.86 -21.48
CA PRO A 401 22.95 -5.41 -21.51
C PRO A 401 24.07 -4.63 -22.19
#